data_AF-A0A507EGQ3-F1
#
_entry.id   AF-A0A507EGQ3-F1
#
_cell.length_a   1.000
_cell.length_b   1.000
_cell.length_c   1.000
_cell.angle_alpha   90.00
_cell.angle_beta   90.00
_cell.angle_gamma   90.00
#
_symmetry.space_group_name_H-M   'P 1'
#
loop_
_entity.id
_entity.type
_entity.pdbx_description
1 polymer ?
#
loop_
_entity_poly.entity_id
_entity_poly.type
_entity_poly.pdbx_seq_one_letter_code
_entity_poly.pdbx_strand_id
1 'polypeptide(L)'
;MSTPTTMQEALIDQALKVSIVTKPIPTPLPGQLVIRVIFSGTNPKDWKLPEWFGGESNQGDDIAGYVHAVGDKVKKFRVGDRVAAFHEMMKPGGSYAEYAVAWEHTTFHLPEKTSFEEAATIPLAALTAAFGLYDRLRLPLPWWPLTEPTPLIIYGAASAVGAFAIKLAIASNIHPILAVAGKSTVFVESLIDKSKGDTIINYQDGDEAVVKALKSAVPEGVKIRHAFDATSEHGSYVNIAKALDHQTGKLTLILPGEYKDMPKTVKYTITTVGDAHAEIDKASGKVVGGKQFARALYELMADGLVDGWFSAHPHKVVEGGLSAVESTLKDIKAGKVHGYKGFGNQTNCCTTSPSILSAPSTIPTSGAIPAASSVSLIFKTGLKTWWPKPDSATGLTRPGVVAVAKTDAPVKYLRKANKLVRVGTVNAAVKPVRPLPSMHKIRPSANQSLIIVNGRAYSKSASGTQLHKVATPVANRPATPRTVKAISINGVEFVRGSSGKKLVRKTDGTPGSKTPKSLVLNGQSYTRAKSGNLVLTRILRTPHN
;
A
#
# COMPACT_ATOMS: atom_id res chain seq x y z
N MET A 1 -24.80 -25.03 8.35
CA MET A 1 -23.85 -25.85 7.56
C MET A 1 -22.57 -25.95 8.37
N SER A 2 -21.84 -27.06 8.29
CA SER A 2 -20.51 -27.16 8.90
C SER A 2 -19.53 -26.18 8.24
N THR A 3 -18.59 -25.66 9.02
CA THR A 3 -17.41 -24.97 8.48
C THR A 3 -16.63 -25.95 7.61
N PRO A 4 -16.17 -25.57 6.40
CA PRO A 4 -15.30 -26.44 5.61
C PRO A 4 -14.04 -26.77 6.43
N THR A 5 -13.62 -28.04 6.39
CA THR A 5 -12.40 -28.53 7.07
C THR A 5 -11.26 -28.78 6.10
N THR A 6 -11.56 -28.77 4.79
CA THR A 6 -10.60 -28.96 3.70
C THR A 6 -10.67 -27.80 2.70
N MET A 7 -9.64 -27.73 1.87
CA MET A 7 -9.45 -26.76 0.80
C MET A 7 -8.79 -27.42 -0.41
N GLN A 8 -8.91 -26.82 -1.58
CA GLN A 8 -8.05 -27.11 -2.72
C GLN A 8 -6.74 -26.29 -2.66
N GLU A 9 -5.64 -26.93 -3.03
CA GLU A 9 -4.30 -26.37 -3.18
C GLU A 9 -3.72 -26.82 -4.53
N ALA A 10 -3.03 -25.92 -5.23
CA ALA A 10 -2.26 -26.22 -6.42
C ALA A 10 -0.78 -26.40 -6.04
N LEU A 11 -0.24 -27.58 -6.32
CA LEU A 11 1.19 -27.85 -6.23
C LEU A 11 1.80 -27.81 -7.64
N ILE A 12 3.04 -27.35 -7.73
CA ILE A 12 3.79 -27.15 -8.97
C ILE A 12 5.06 -27.99 -8.89
N ASP A 13 5.34 -28.76 -9.95
CA ASP A 13 6.57 -29.53 -10.11
C ASP A 13 7.65 -28.78 -10.91
N GLN A 14 8.82 -29.42 -11.09
CA GLN A 14 9.94 -28.88 -11.85
C GLN A 14 9.63 -28.64 -13.34
N ALA A 15 8.66 -29.36 -13.92
CA ALA A 15 8.19 -29.18 -15.30
C ALA A 15 7.09 -28.12 -15.42
N LEU A 16 6.77 -27.42 -14.31
CA LEU A 16 5.64 -26.50 -14.16
C LEU A 16 4.28 -27.18 -14.43
N LYS A 17 4.18 -28.50 -14.24
CA LYS A 17 2.91 -29.22 -14.19
C LYS A 17 2.23 -28.86 -12.88
N VAL A 18 0.92 -28.60 -12.93
CA VAL A 18 0.11 -28.35 -11.74
C VAL A 18 -0.75 -29.55 -11.40
N SER A 19 -0.64 -30.01 -10.16
CA SER A 19 -1.59 -30.92 -9.52
C SER A 19 -2.49 -30.12 -8.57
N ILE A 20 -3.82 -30.31 -8.66
CA ILE A 20 -4.76 -29.74 -7.69
C ILE A 20 -5.13 -30.84 -6.71
N VAL A 21 -4.87 -30.59 -5.43
CA VAL A 21 -5.00 -31.56 -4.34
C VAL A 21 -5.88 -31.01 -3.24
N THR A 22 -6.66 -31.87 -2.60
CA THR A 22 -7.44 -31.51 -1.42
C THR A 22 -6.59 -31.68 -0.16
N LYS A 23 -6.53 -30.65 0.68
CA LYS A 23 -5.77 -30.61 1.94
C LYS A 23 -6.67 -30.14 3.09
N PRO A 24 -6.34 -30.43 4.36
CA PRO A 24 -6.96 -29.74 5.50
C PRO A 24 -6.72 -28.22 5.41
N ILE A 25 -7.68 -27.42 5.90
CA ILE A 25 -7.42 -25.99 6.13
C ILE A 25 -6.36 -25.86 7.24
N PRO A 26 -5.29 -25.05 7.08
CA PRO A 26 -4.27 -24.88 8.10
C PRO A 26 -4.83 -24.31 9.41
N THR A 27 -4.24 -24.71 10.54
CA THR A 27 -4.41 -24.03 11.84
C THR A 27 -3.26 -23.03 12.00
N PRO A 28 -3.51 -21.74 12.31
CA PRO A 28 -2.44 -20.76 12.46
C PRO A 28 -1.58 -21.03 13.70
N LEU A 29 -0.26 -20.95 13.54
CA LEU A 29 0.68 -20.93 14.68
C LEU A 29 0.65 -19.57 15.40
N PRO A 30 1.24 -19.45 16.60
CA PRO A 30 1.34 -18.16 17.28
C PRO A 30 2.05 -17.08 16.43
N GLY A 31 1.40 -15.94 16.23
CA GLY A 31 1.84 -14.84 15.37
C GLY A 31 1.46 -14.99 13.89
N GLN A 32 0.82 -16.10 13.50
CA GLN A 32 0.27 -16.33 12.17
C GLN A 32 -1.23 -16.12 12.13
N LEU A 33 -1.73 -15.94 10.91
CA LEU A 33 -3.14 -15.86 10.57
C LEU A 33 -3.38 -16.66 9.29
N VAL A 34 -4.58 -17.23 9.18
CA VAL A 34 -5.05 -17.93 7.99
C VAL A 34 -6.00 -17.02 7.27
N ILE A 35 -5.75 -16.78 5.99
CA ILE A 35 -6.54 -15.91 5.13
C ILE A 35 -7.30 -16.79 4.16
N ARG A 36 -8.63 -16.63 4.07
CA ARG A 36 -9.40 -17.13 2.94
C ARG A 36 -9.02 -16.28 1.73
N VAL A 37 -8.24 -16.88 0.83
CA VAL A 37 -7.72 -16.21 -0.36
C VAL A 37 -8.91 -15.78 -1.21
N ILE A 38 -8.86 -14.56 -1.75
CA ILE A 38 -9.77 -14.09 -2.80
C ILE A 38 -8.98 -13.87 -4.08
N PHE A 39 -7.75 -13.39 -3.98
CA PHE A 39 -6.78 -13.35 -5.07
C PHE A 39 -5.35 -13.67 -4.59
N SER A 40 -4.54 -14.28 -5.46
CA SER A 40 -3.19 -14.78 -5.18
C SER A 40 -2.10 -14.36 -6.18
N GLY A 41 -1.19 -13.43 -5.83
CA GLY A 41 -0.02 -13.01 -6.62
C GLY A 41 0.78 -14.17 -7.21
N THR A 42 1.04 -14.14 -8.52
CA THR A 42 2.19 -14.82 -9.12
C THR A 42 3.35 -13.84 -9.32
N ASN A 43 4.56 -14.38 -9.28
CA ASN A 43 5.82 -13.67 -9.46
C ASN A 43 6.79 -14.56 -10.28
N PRO A 44 7.90 -14.02 -10.83
CA PRO A 44 8.83 -14.82 -11.62
C PRO A 44 9.53 -15.93 -10.82
N LYS A 45 9.65 -15.77 -9.50
CA LYS A 45 10.22 -16.80 -8.62
C LYS A 45 9.38 -18.09 -8.59
N ASP A 46 8.10 -18.00 -8.92
CA ASP A 46 7.15 -19.12 -8.76
C ASP A 46 7.35 -20.21 -9.82
N TRP A 47 7.97 -19.87 -10.95
CA TRP A 47 8.47 -20.84 -11.93
C TRP A 47 9.97 -21.09 -11.78
N LYS A 48 10.76 -20.08 -11.38
CA LYS A 48 12.22 -20.24 -11.19
C LYS A 48 12.55 -21.19 -10.03
N LEU A 49 11.83 -21.14 -8.91
CA LEU A 49 12.14 -21.98 -7.74
C LEU A 49 11.88 -23.48 -7.98
N PRO A 50 10.74 -23.93 -8.54
CA PRO A 50 10.57 -25.33 -8.94
C PRO A 50 11.62 -25.79 -9.96
N GLU A 51 11.97 -24.93 -10.92
CA GLU A 51 12.96 -25.25 -11.96
C GLU A 51 14.37 -25.44 -11.37
N TRP A 52 14.81 -24.55 -10.48
CA TRP A 52 16.16 -24.53 -9.92
C TRP A 52 16.37 -25.54 -8.79
N PHE A 53 15.35 -25.80 -7.97
CA PHE A 53 15.47 -26.62 -6.76
C PHE A 53 14.67 -27.93 -6.80
N GLY A 54 13.78 -28.09 -7.78
CA GLY A 54 12.92 -29.26 -7.91
C GLY A 54 11.86 -29.35 -6.79
N GLY A 55 11.25 -30.53 -6.69
CA GLY A 55 10.18 -30.82 -5.74
C GLY A 55 8.80 -30.35 -6.22
N GLU A 56 7.75 -30.96 -5.66
CA GLU A 56 6.36 -30.58 -5.89
C GLU A 56 5.87 -29.74 -4.71
N SER A 57 5.46 -28.48 -4.95
CA SER A 57 5.05 -27.56 -3.87
C SER A 57 4.17 -26.40 -4.34
N ASN A 58 3.39 -25.81 -3.41
CA ASN A 58 2.68 -24.55 -3.65
C ASN A 58 3.68 -23.38 -3.65
N GLN A 59 3.62 -22.54 -4.69
CA GLN A 59 4.56 -21.44 -4.93
C GLN A 59 3.91 -20.05 -4.87
N GLY A 60 2.65 -19.94 -4.42
CA GLY A 60 2.00 -18.64 -4.28
C GLY A 60 2.46 -17.96 -2.99
N ASP A 61 2.93 -16.71 -3.04
CA ASP A 61 3.39 -15.97 -1.84
C ASP A 61 2.67 -14.64 -1.59
N ASP A 62 1.73 -14.26 -2.44
CA ASP A 62 1.08 -12.94 -2.41
C ASP A 62 -0.41 -13.15 -2.18
N ILE A 63 -0.91 -12.78 -1.02
CA ILE A 63 -2.28 -13.05 -0.60
C ILE A 63 -3.08 -11.77 -0.62
N ALA A 64 -4.32 -11.81 -1.12
CA ALA A 64 -5.35 -10.83 -0.82
C ALA A 64 -6.69 -11.53 -0.50
N GLY A 65 -7.32 -11.19 0.62
CA GLY A 65 -8.58 -11.80 1.01
C GLY A 65 -9.08 -11.43 2.40
N TYR A 66 -9.81 -12.35 3.02
CA TYR A 66 -10.40 -12.16 4.35
C TYR A 66 -9.71 -13.03 5.38
N VAL A 67 -9.36 -12.47 6.54
CA VAL A 67 -8.86 -13.26 7.68
C VAL A 67 -9.91 -14.31 8.07
N HIS A 68 -9.54 -15.58 8.01
CA HIS A 68 -10.37 -16.74 8.37
C HIS A 68 -10.15 -17.16 9.82
N ALA A 69 -8.89 -17.22 10.25
CA ALA A 69 -8.50 -17.55 11.62
C ALA A 69 -7.24 -16.76 12.03
N VAL A 70 -7.02 -16.57 13.33
CA VAL A 70 -5.82 -15.96 13.90
C VAL A 70 -5.25 -16.88 14.98
N GLY A 71 -3.93 -17.03 15.00
CA GLY A 71 -3.22 -17.77 16.05
C GLY A 71 -2.95 -16.89 17.26
N ASP A 72 -2.51 -17.51 18.36
CA ASP A 72 -2.13 -16.80 19.57
C ASP A 72 -1.09 -15.71 19.30
N LYS A 73 -1.01 -14.69 20.16
CA LYS A 73 -0.05 -13.56 20.02
C LYS A 73 -0.26 -12.66 18.78
N VAL A 74 -1.19 -12.95 17.87
CA VAL A 74 -1.71 -11.94 16.91
C VAL A 74 -2.49 -10.90 17.71
N LYS A 75 -2.25 -9.62 17.42
CA LYS A 75 -2.81 -8.46 18.12
C LYS A 75 -3.52 -7.48 17.19
N LYS A 76 -3.07 -7.40 15.92
CA LYS A 76 -3.56 -6.41 14.95
C LYS A 76 -4.80 -6.86 14.17
N PHE A 77 -4.96 -8.17 13.96
CA PHE A 77 -5.95 -8.72 13.02
C PHE A 77 -7.00 -9.57 13.73
N ARG A 78 -8.19 -9.65 13.13
CA ARG A 78 -9.29 -10.51 13.57
C ARG A 78 -10.01 -11.12 12.38
N VAL A 79 -10.77 -12.18 12.63
CA VAL A 79 -11.61 -12.86 11.63
C VAL A 79 -12.57 -11.86 10.95
N GLY A 80 -12.62 -11.91 9.62
CA GLY A 80 -13.43 -11.03 8.78
C GLY A 80 -12.73 -9.75 8.30
N ASP A 81 -11.54 -9.40 8.82
CA ASP A 81 -10.78 -8.25 8.31
C ASP A 81 -10.36 -8.47 6.84
N ARG A 82 -10.43 -7.40 6.02
CA ARG A 82 -9.88 -7.37 4.65
C ARG A 82 -8.38 -7.14 4.74
N VAL A 83 -7.58 -8.04 4.18
CA VAL A 83 -6.11 -7.98 4.26
C VAL A 83 -5.44 -8.36 2.96
N ALA A 84 -4.21 -7.90 2.80
CA ALA A 84 -3.22 -8.53 1.93
C ALA A 84 -1.95 -8.87 2.71
N ALA A 85 -1.21 -9.87 2.25
CA ALA A 85 -0.05 -10.37 2.95
C ALA A 85 0.98 -11.00 2.02
N PHE A 86 2.24 -11.02 2.47
CA PHE A 86 3.30 -11.85 1.90
C PHE A 86 3.47 -13.11 2.77
N HIS A 87 3.31 -14.28 2.16
CA HIS A 87 3.56 -15.58 2.78
C HIS A 87 5.07 -15.88 2.79
N GLU A 88 5.51 -16.72 3.74
CA GLU A 88 6.92 -17.05 3.90
C GLU A 88 7.36 -18.04 2.79
N MET A 89 8.11 -17.53 1.81
CA MET A 89 8.68 -18.31 0.71
C MET A 89 9.18 -19.70 1.15
N MET A 90 8.85 -20.73 0.36
CA MET A 90 9.24 -22.14 0.60
C MET A 90 8.70 -22.76 1.89
N LYS A 91 7.63 -22.21 2.48
CA LYS A 91 6.84 -22.86 3.55
C LYS A 91 5.53 -23.46 3.02
N PRO A 92 4.92 -24.42 3.75
CA PRO A 92 3.56 -24.88 3.45
C PRO A 92 2.51 -23.79 3.75
N GLY A 93 1.41 -23.80 2.98
CA GLY A 93 0.31 -22.85 3.14
C GLY A 93 0.38 -21.61 2.26
N GLY A 94 1.01 -21.72 1.08
CA GLY A 94 1.09 -20.65 0.09
C GLY A 94 -0.25 -20.26 -0.54
N SER A 95 -0.26 -19.16 -1.30
CA SER A 95 -1.47 -18.51 -1.81
C SER A 95 -2.13 -19.19 -3.01
N TYR A 96 -1.52 -20.19 -3.65
CA TYR A 96 -2.20 -21.04 -4.64
C TYR A 96 -3.09 -22.10 -3.99
N ALA A 97 -3.87 -21.68 -3.00
CA ALA A 97 -4.84 -22.49 -2.28
C ALA A 97 -6.04 -21.64 -1.87
N GLU A 98 -7.16 -22.26 -1.53
CA GLU A 98 -8.36 -21.52 -1.10
C GLU A 98 -8.15 -20.79 0.25
N TYR A 99 -7.22 -21.28 1.06
CA TYR A 99 -6.76 -20.65 2.30
C TYR A 99 -5.23 -20.68 2.36
N ALA A 100 -4.64 -19.59 2.84
CA ALA A 100 -3.20 -19.43 2.92
C ALA A 100 -2.78 -18.92 4.31
N VAL A 101 -1.55 -19.23 4.71
CA VAL A 101 -0.95 -18.78 5.97
C VAL A 101 -0.20 -17.48 5.72
N ALA A 102 -0.23 -16.54 6.66
CA ALA A 102 0.68 -15.40 6.68
C ALA A 102 1.05 -15.03 8.11
N TRP A 103 2.14 -14.28 8.28
CA TRP A 103 2.56 -13.75 9.57
C TRP A 103 2.00 -12.35 9.79
N GLU A 104 1.73 -11.98 11.06
CA GLU A 104 1.26 -10.63 11.41
C GLU A 104 2.21 -9.52 10.91
N HIS A 105 3.53 -9.78 10.88
CA HIS A 105 4.50 -8.79 10.42
C HIS A 105 4.62 -8.67 8.89
N THR A 106 4.02 -9.57 8.12
CA THR A 106 3.93 -9.47 6.65
C THR A 106 2.50 -9.29 6.14
N THR A 107 1.57 -8.87 7.00
CA THR A 107 0.15 -8.65 6.69
C THR A 107 -0.23 -7.18 6.92
N PHE A 108 -1.10 -6.62 6.08
CA PHE A 108 -1.69 -5.28 6.25
C PHE A 108 -3.19 -5.26 5.92
N HIS A 109 -3.91 -4.33 6.56
CA HIS A 109 -5.33 -4.08 6.28
C HIS A 109 -5.51 -3.39 4.92
N LEU A 110 -6.57 -3.75 4.21
CA LEU A 110 -6.94 -3.11 2.96
C LEU A 110 -8.03 -2.05 3.20
N PRO A 111 -7.84 -0.80 2.73
CA PRO A 111 -8.92 0.19 2.77
C PRO A 111 -10.06 -0.24 1.83
N GLU A 112 -11.30 0.16 2.15
CA GLU A 112 -12.49 -0.28 1.43
C GLU A 112 -12.45 0.00 -0.08
N LYS A 113 -11.78 1.08 -0.49
CA LYS A 113 -11.63 1.49 -1.89
C LYS A 113 -10.65 0.64 -2.71
N THR A 114 -9.78 -0.16 -2.08
CA THR A 114 -8.81 -1.00 -2.78
C THR A 114 -9.39 -2.40 -2.99
N SER A 115 -9.43 -2.83 -4.25
CA SER A 115 -9.91 -4.16 -4.64
C SER A 115 -8.94 -5.26 -4.16
N PHE A 116 -9.42 -6.51 -4.08
CA PHE A 116 -8.53 -7.62 -3.78
C PHE A 116 -7.61 -7.98 -4.97
N GLU A 117 -8.00 -7.64 -6.21
CA GLU A 117 -7.11 -7.73 -7.37
C GLU A 117 -5.97 -6.74 -7.21
N GLU A 118 -6.27 -5.45 -7.04
CA GLU A 118 -5.28 -4.42 -6.76
C GLU A 118 -4.33 -4.82 -5.63
N ALA A 119 -4.88 -5.32 -4.52
CA ALA A 119 -4.15 -5.67 -3.33
C ALA A 119 -3.11 -6.78 -3.53
N ALA A 120 -3.44 -7.89 -4.21
CA ALA A 120 -2.49 -9.00 -4.41
C ALA A 120 -1.41 -8.69 -5.48
N THR A 121 -1.38 -7.47 -6.04
CA THR A 121 -0.21 -7.01 -6.81
C THR A 121 0.97 -6.66 -5.91
N ILE A 122 0.68 -6.26 -4.67
CA ILE A 122 1.53 -5.46 -3.80
C ILE A 122 2.58 -6.29 -3.05
N PRO A 123 2.23 -7.33 -2.25
CA PRO A 123 3.01 -7.68 -1.07
C PRO A 123 4.49 -7.98 -1.34
N LEU A 124 4.80 -9.03 -2.12
CA LEU A 124 6.16 -9.46 -2.44
C LEU A 124 6.91 -8.34 -3.17
N ALA A 125 6.33 -7.80 -4.25
CA ALA A 125 7.02 -6.86 -5.12
C ALA A 125 7.33 -5.52 -4.45
N ALA A 126 6.40 -4.98 -3.66
CA ALA A 126 6.59 -3.74 -2.92
C ALA A 126 7.56 -3.91 -1.75
N LEU A 127 7.54 -5.06 -1.09
CA LEU A 127 8.48 -5.34 0.00
C LEU A 127 9.90 -5.58 -0.51
N THR A 128 10.08 -6.27 -1.64
CA THR A 128 11.37 -6.33 -2.37
C THR A 128 11.90 -4.93 -2.67
N ALA A 129 11.05 -4.04 -3.21
CA ALA A 129 11.44 -2.67 -3.51
C ALA A 129 11.88 -1.90 -2.25
N ALA A 130 11.15 -2.04 -1.15
CA ALA A 130 11.48 -1.39 0.12
C ALA A 130 12.80 -1.89 0.72
N PHE A 131 13.04 -3.21 0.74
CA PHE A 131 14.32 -3.77 1.20
C PHE A 131 15.49 -3.27 0.35
N GLY A 132 15.37 -3.28 -0.97
CA GLY A 132 16.46 -2.82 -1.84
C GLY A 132 16.78 -1.33 -1.68
N LEU A 133 15.78 -0.45 -1.60
CA LEU A 133 16.01 0.98 -1.40
C LEU A 133 16.55 1.31 0.00
N TYR A 134 15.90 0.81 1.06
CA TYR A 134 16.12 1.32 2.42
C TYR A 134 17.04 0.43 3.26
N ASP A 135 17.03 -0.90 3.08
CA ASP A 135 18.01 -1.77 3.73
C ASP A 135 19.30 -1.89 2.91
N ARG A 136 19.22 -2.18 1.61
CA ARG A 136 20.42 -2.48 0.81
C ARG A 136 21.17 -1.21 0.39
N LEU A 137 20.50 -0.25 -0.25
CA LEU A 137 21.12 1.01 -0.67
C LEU A 137 21.29 2.01 0.49
N ARG A 138 20.56 1.83 1.60
CA ARG A 138 20.50 2.72 2.78
C ARG A 138 20.04 4.14 2.43
N LEU A 139 19.08 4.24 1.50
CA LEU A 139 18.42 5.50 1.17
C LEU A 139 17.42 5.91 2.26
N PRO A 140 17.09 7.20 2.44
CA PRO A 140 16.16 7.63 3.48
C PRO A 140 14.73 7.16 3.24
N LEU A 141 14.03 6.88 4.34
CA LEU A 141 12.63 6.42 4.35
C LEU A 141 11.66 7.60 4.13
N PRO A 142 10.41 7.38 3.67
CA PRO A 142 9.49 8.47 3.30
C PRO A 142 9.12 9.45 4.41
N TRP A 143 9.29 9.08 5.67
CA TRP A 143 9.11 9.97 6.82
C TRP A 143 10.33 10.83 7.16
N TRP A 144 11.46 10.63 6.46
CA TRP A 144 12.64 11.49 6.45
C TRP A 144 13.11 11.72 4.98
N PRO A 145 12.32 12.42 4.16
CA PRO A 145 12.63 12.60 2.74
C PRO A 145 13.91 13.43 2.53
N LEU A 146 14.61 13.18 1.43
CA LEU A 146 15.79 13.96 1.04
C LEU A 146 15.44 15.42 0.70
N THR A 147 16.38 16.33 0.94
CA THR A 147 16.34 17.71 0.44
C THR A 147 17.19 17.89 -0.83
N GLU A 148 18.31 17.18 -0.93
CA GLU A 148 19.29 17.32 -2.01
C GLU A 148 19.09 16.30 -3.13
N PRO A 149 19.30 16.68 -4.41
CA PRO A 149 19.28 15.74 -5.53
C PRO A 149 20.24 14.56 -5.32
N THR A 150 19.69 13.35 -5.43
CA THR A 150 20.41 12.08 -5.32
C THR A 150 19.98 11.19 -6.48
N PRO A 151 20.77 11.13 -7.58
CA PRO A 151 20.46 10.28 -8.72
C PRO A 151 20.36 8.80 -8.34
N LEU A 152 19.27 8.17 -8.77
CA LEU A 152 18.98 6.75 -8.54
C LEU A 152 18.64 6.07 -9.86
N ILE A 153 19.44 5.09 -10.26
CA ILE A 153 19.08 4.20 -11.38
C ILE A 153 18.05 3.19 -10.90
N ILE A 154 16.95 3.04 -11.63
CA ILE A 154 16.01 1.92 -11.46
C ILE A 154 15.96 1.17 -12.79
N TYR A 155 16.70 0.06 -12.88
CA TYR A 155 16.71 -0.80 -14.07
C TYR A 155 15.54 -1.78 -14.00
N GLY A 156 14.80 -1.93 -15.10
CA GLY A 156 13.54 -2.68 -15.08
C GLY A 156 12.39 -1.89 -14.44
N ALA A 157 12.38 -0.56 -14.63
CA ALA A 157 11.42 0.38 -14.02
C ALA A 157 9.94 0.06 -14.26
N ALA A 158 9.60 -0.62 -15.36
CA ALA A 158 8.24 -1.05 -15.67
C ALA A 158 7.82 -2.39 -15.02
N SER A 159 8.74 -3.12 -14.39
CA SER A 159 8.41 -4.34 -13.63
C SER A 159 7.60 -4.00 -12.36
N ALA A 160 6.98 -4.99 -11.72
CA ALA A 160 6.29 -4.77 -10.45
C ALA A 160 7.22 -4.18 -9.38
N VAL A 161 8.41 -4.76 -9.20
CA VAL A 161 9.42 -4.28 -8.23
C VAL A 161 9.92 -2.89 -8.60
N GLY A 162 10.29 -2.65 -9.87
CA GLY A 162 10.77 -1.35 -10.33
C GLY A 162 9.74 -0.23 -10.17
N ALA A 163 8.47 -0.51 -10.46
CA ALA A 163 7.38 0.44 -10.30
C ALA A 163 7.12 0.78 -8.83
N PHE A 164 7.18 -0.20 -7.92
CA PHE A 164 7.10 0.08 -6.48
C PHE A 164 8.35 0.82 -5.97
N ALA A 165 9.54 0.54 -6.51
CA ALA A 165 10.74 1.28 -6.19
C ALA A 165 10.63 2.75 -6.61
N ILE A 166 10.04 3.06 -7.77
CA ILE A 166 9.74 4.46 -8.18
C ILE A 166 8.80 5.11 -7.16
N LYS A 167 7.65 4.49 -6.85
CA LYS A 167 6.66 5.05 -5.91
C LYS A 167 7.26 5.35 -4.53
N LEU A 168 8.11 4.44 -4.03
CA LEU A 168 8.83 4.58 -2.76
C LEU A 168 9.94 5.65 -2.83
N ALA A 169 10.69 5.72 -3.94
CA ALA A 169 11.70 6.74 -4.15
C ALA A 169 11.09 8.15 -4.16
N ILE A 170 9.96 8.34 -4.83
CA ILE A 170 9.21 9.61 -4.88
C ILE A 170 8.69 9.98 -3.49
N ALA A 171 8.16 9.02 -2.73
CA ALA A 171 7.71 9.26 -1.36
C ALA A 171 8.87 9.67 -0.42
N SER A 172 10.10 9.21 -0.71
CA SER A 172 11.34 9.66 -0.05
C SER A 172 11.98 10.92 -0.68
N ASN A 173 11.35 11.53 -1.69
CA ASN A 173 11.89 12.66 -2.47
C ASN A 173 13.27 12.39 -3.10
N ILE A 174 13.53 11.14 -3.52
CA ILE A 174 14.78 10.72 -4.16
C ILE A 174 14.67 10.98 -5.67
N HIS A 175 15.37 12.01 -6.15
CA HIS A 175 15.38 12.45 -7.55
C HIS A 175 16.77 12.95 -7.95
N PRO A 176 17.20 12.88 -9.23
CA PRO A 176 16.45 12.34 -10.37
C PRO A 176 16.42 10.81 -10.38
N ILE A 177 15.27 10.24 -10.76
CA ILE A 177 15.10 8.82 -11.03
C ILE A 177 15.45 8.55 -12.48
N LEU A 178 16.47 7.70 -12.70
CA LEU A 178 16.91 7.25 -14.02
C LEU A 178 16.25 5.89 -14.31
N ALA A 179 15.04 5.95 -14.86
CA ALA A 179 14.14 4.81 -15.02
C ALA A 179 14.40 4.08 -16.35
N VAL A 180 15.11 2.94 -16.30
CA VAL A 180 15.39 2.14 -17.50
C VAL A 180 14.25 1.16 -17.76
N ALA A 181 13.57 1.31 -18.90
CA ALA A 181 12.38 0.55 -19.28
C ALA A 181 12.35 0.26 -20.80
N GLY A 182 11.44 -0.61 -21.23
CA GLY A 182 11.23 -0.96 -22.64
C GLY A 182 9.89 -0.42 -23.15
N LYS A 183 9.13 -1.26 -23.84
CA LYS A 183 7.82 -0.94 -24.47
C LYS A 183 6.75 -0.36 -23.54
N SER A 184 6.95 -0.38 -22.22
CA SER A 184 6.01 0.11 -21.20
C SER A 184 6.34 1.52 -20.69
N THR A 185 7.04 2.35 -21.48
CA THR A 185 7.40 3.73 -21.10
C THR A 185 6.21 4.57 -20.65
N VAL A 186 5.04 4.47 -21.29
CA VAL A 186 3.82 5.22 -20.94
C VAL A 186 3.36 4.96 -19.50
N PHE A 187 3.56 3.74 -18.99
CA PHE A 187 3.27 3.43 -17.60
C PHE A 187 4.30 4.06 -16.65
N VAL A 188 5.60 3.97 -16.97
CA VAL A 188 6.67 4.60 -16.17
C VAL A 188 6.51 6.13 -16.13
N GLU A 189 6.12 6.74 -17.26
CA GLU A 189 5.80 8.16 -17.40
C GLU A 189 4.69 8.60 -16.43
N SER A 190 3.70 7.75 -16.17
CA SER A 190 2.63 8.02 -15.19
C SER A 190 3.07 7.96 -13.72
N LEU A 191 4.29 7.49 -13.45
CA LEU A 191 4.83 7.37 -12.09
C LEU A 191 5.82 8.49 -11.74
N ILE A 192 6.70 8.89 -12.67
CA ILE A 192 7.85 9.77 -12.41
C ILE A 192 7.50 11.27 -12.41
N ASP A 193 8.37 12.10 -11.81
CA ASP A 193 8.27 13.56 -11.83
C ASP A 193 9.41 14.20 -12.66
N LYS A 194 9.13 14.40 -13.95
CA LYS A 194 10.05 15.07 -14.88
C LYS A 194 10.48 16.47 -14.45
N SER A 195 9.70 17.17 -13.61
CA SER A 195 10.08 18.51 -13.12
C SER A 195 11.28 18.47 -12.17
N LYS A 196 11.61 17.28 -11.63
CA LYS A 196 12.78 17.03 -10.78
C LYS A 196 13.94 16.33 -11.50
N GLY A 197 13.87 16.25 -12.84
CA GLY A 197 14.88 15.61 -13.68
C GLY A 197 14.72 14.10 -13.86
N ASP A 198 13.62 13.50 -13.39
CA ASP A 198 13.36 12.08 -13.63
C ASP A 198 13.30 11.80 -15.14
N THR A 199 13.99 10.75 -15.58
CA THR A 199 14.23 10.48 -17.00
C THR A 199 13.98 9.01 -17.31
N ILE A 200 13.25 8.74 -18.39
CA ILE A 200 13.06 7.39 -18.92
C ILE A 200 14.14 7.09 -19.95
N ILE A 201 14.76 5.91 -19.84
CA ILE A 201 15.82 5.44 -20.73
C ILE A 201 15.37 4.13 -21.36
N ASN A 202 15.34 4.05 -22.70
CA ASN A 202 14.86 2.86 -23.40
C ASN A 202 15.98 1.81 -23.53
N TYR A 203 15.85 0.65 -22.89
CA TYR A 203 16.87 -0.40 -23.02
C TYR A 203 16.95 -1.02 -24.42
N GLN A 204 15.92 -0.85 -25.24
CA GLN A 204 15.89 -1.39 -26.60
C GLN A 204 16.79 -0.61 -27.58
N ASP A 205 17.32 0.55 -27.17
CA ASP A 205 18.27 1.35 -27.97
C ASP A 205 19.70 0.77 -27.95
N GLY A 206 19.94 -0.27 -27.14
CA GLY A 206 21.21 -0.97 -27.02
C GLY A 206 22.08 -0.51 -25.84
N ASP A 207 22.95 -1.39 -25.35
CA ASP A 207 23.73 -1.22 -24.12
C ASP A 207 24.56 0.08 -24.09
N GLU A 208 25.22 0.43 -25.19
CA GLU A 208 26.02 1.66 -25.27
C GLU A 208 25.15 2.92 -25.21
N ALA A 209 23.98 2.89 -25.85
CA ALA A 209 23.01 3.99 -25.81
C ALA A 209 22.44 4.16 -24.39
N VAL A 210 22.14 3.05 -23.69
CA VAL A 210 21.70 3.06 -22.29
C VAL A 210 22.77 3.68 -21.38
N VAL A 211 24.03 3.24 -21.50
CA VAL A 211 25.15 3.76 -20.69
C VAL A 211 25.37 5.25 -20.95
N LYS A 212 25.29 5.69 -22.22
CA LYS A 212 25.40 7.10 -22.60
C LYS A 212 24.24 7.91 -22.02
N ALA A 213 22.99 7.45 -22.19
CA ALA A 213 21.81 8.12 -21.67
C ALA A 213 21.82 8.24 -20.15
N LEU A 214 22.23 7.19 -19.42
CA LEU A 214 22.39 7.22 -17.96
C LEU A 214 23.36 8.33 -17.51
N LYS A 215 24.50 8.47 -18.19
CA LYS A 215 25.50 9.52 -17.89
C LYS A 215 25.02 10.92 -18.26
N SER A 216 24.32 11.07 -19.38
CA SER A 216 23.80 12.36 -19.86
C SER A 216 22.53 12.83 -19.15
N ALA A 217 21.85 11.96 -18.39
CA ALA A 217 20.64 12.30 -17.63
C ALA A 217 20.92 13.00 -16.28
N VAL A 218 22.20 13.22 -15.93
CA VAL A 218 22.62 14.03 -14.78
C VAL A 218 23.54 15.17 -15.23
N PRO A 219 23.58 16.31 -14.53
CA PRO A 219 24.51 17.39 -14.84
C PRO A 219 25.98 16.94 -14.77
N GLU A 220 26.84 17.62 -15.51
CA GLU A 220 28.28 17.33 -15.50
C GLU A 220 28.87 17.41 -14.09
N GLY A 221 29.75 16.46 -13.74
CA GLY A 221 30.32 16.31 -12.40
C GLY A 221 29.40 15.66 -11.35
N VAL A 222 28.10 15.48 -11.62
CA VAL A 222 27.18 14.80 -10.69
C VAL A 222 27.40 13.28 -10.74
N LYS A 223 27.89 12.73 -9.62
CA LYS A 223 28.14 11.29 -9.45
C LYS A 223 26.84 10.52 -9.18
N ILE A 224 26.50 9.57 -10.07
CA ILE A 224 25.44 8.58 -9.85
C ILE A 224 25.95 7.54 -8.84
N ARG A 225 25.34 7.46 -7.65
CA ARG A 225 25.85 6.63 -6.54
C ARG A 225 24.95 5.46 -6.15
N HIS A 226 23.72 5.42 -6.63
CA HIS A 226 22.74 4.41 -6.22
C HIS A 226 22.08 3.80 -7.45
N ALA A 227 21.97 2.46 -7.44
CA ALA A 227 21.26 1.72 -8.47
C ALA A 227 20.49 0.54 -7.86
N PHE A 228 19.23 0.43 -8.25
CA PHE A 228 18.38 -0.74 -8.02
C PHE A 228 18.22 -1.46 -9.37
N ASP A 229 18.65 -2.72 -9.45
CA ASP A 229 18.42 -3.56 -10.61
C ASP A 229 17.25 -4.52 -10.36
N ALA A 230 16.06 -4.13 -10.83
CA ALA A 230 14.84 -4.93 -10.75
C ALA A 230 14.71 -5.92 -11.92
N THR A 231 15.77 -6.12 -12.72
CA THR A 231 15.85 -7.17 -13.74
C THR A 231 16.90 -8.22 -13.35
N SER A 232 18.13 -7.79 -13.06
CA SER A 232 19.28 -8.63 -12.67
C SER A 232 19.67 -9.73 -13.68
N GLU A 233 19.23 -9.58 -14.93
CA GLU A 233 19.35 -10.50 -16.06
C GLU A 233 19.71 -9.70 -17.33
N HIS A 234 20.12 -10.39 -18.40
CA HIS A 234 20.40 -9.77 -19.72
C HIS A 234 21.42 -8.61 -19.69
N GLY A 235 22.46 -8.69 -18.86
CA GLY A 235 23.53 -7.69 -18.82
C GLY A 235 23.17 -6.35 -18.15
N SER A 236 21.98 -6.22 -17.55
CA SER A 236 21.53 -4.99 -16.86
C SER A 236 22.58 -4.42 -15.90
N TYR A 237 23.19 -5.29 -15.09
CA TYR A 237 24.22 -4.94 -14.12
C TYR A 237 25.50 -4.34 -14.75
N VAL A 238 25.84 -4.76 -15.98
CA VAL A 238 27.01 -4.26 -16.72
C VAL A 238 26.77 -2.82 -17.18
N ASN A 239 25.56 -2.53 -17.68
CA ASN A 239 25.17 -1.18 -18.09
C ASN A 239 25.14 -0.22 -16.88
N ILE A 240 24.60 -0.69 -15.75
CA ILE A 240 24.64 0.06 -14.49
C ILE A 240 26.08 0.34 -14.07
N ALA A 241 26.94 -0.69 -14.00
CA ALA A 241 28.31 -0.56 -13.52
C ALA A 241 29.19 0.35 -14.40
N LYS A 242 28.90 0.45 -15.70
CA LYS A 242 29.54 1.42 -16.62
C LYS A 242 29.12 2.87 -16.36
N ALA A 243 27.96 3.11 -15.73
CA ALA A 243 27.40 4.45 -15.45
C ALA A 243 27.56 4.90 -13.98
N LEU A 244 27.63 3.97 -13.04
CA LEU A 244 27.75 4.23 -11.61
C LEU A 244 29.14 4.79 -11.24
N ASP A 245 29.22 5.61 -10.19
CA ASP A 245 30.49 6.08 -9.63
C ASP A 245 31.29 4.93 -9.00
N HIS A 246 32.52 4.72 -9.46
CA HIS A 246 33.34 3.57 -9.03
C HIS A 246 33.94 3.70 -7.62
N GLN A 247 33.88 4.87 -6.97
CA GLN A 247 34.44 5.05 -5.63
C GLN A 247 33.39 4.88 -4.53
N THR A 248 32.17 5.34 -4.80
CA THR A 248 31.08 5.46 -3.81
C THR A 248 29.77 4.80 -4.25
N GLY A 249 29.75 4.21 -5.45
CA GLY A 249 28.60 3.52 -6.02
C GLY A 249 28.16 2.29 -5.23
N LYS A 250 26.85 2.19 -5.03
CA LYS A 250 26.16 1.04 -4.47
C LYS A 250 25.10 0.54 -5.46
N LEU A 251 25.10 -0.77 -5.67
CA LEU A 251 24.11 -1.50 -6.44
C LEU A 251 23.38 -2.50 -5.53
N THR A 252 22.09 -2.72 -5.79
CA THR A 252 21.40 -3.92 -5.31
C THR A 252 20.66 -4.61 -6.44
N LEU A 253 20.71 -5.95 -6.44
CA LEU A 253 20.17 -6.84 -7.47
C LEU A 253 19.11 -7.74 -6.83
N ILE A 254 18.09 -8.17 -7.57
CA ILE A 254 16.98 -9.00 -7.05
C ILE A 254 17.10 -10.50 -7.36
N LEU A 255 18.13 -10.92 -8.08
CA LEU A 255 18.40 -12.33 -8.37
C LEU A 255 19.76 -12.75 -7.78
N PRO A 256 19.93 -14.03 -7.41
CA PRO A 256 21.23 -14.57 -7.10
C PRO A 256 22.05 -14.77 -8.39
N GLY A 257 23.37 -14.57 -8.32
CA GLY A 257 24.27 -14.75 -9.45
C GLY A 257 25.73 -14.46 -9.06
N GLU A 258 26.67 -14.89 -9.91
CA GLU A 258 28.11 -14.72 -9.66
C GLU A 258 28.67 -13.37 -10.17
N TYR A 259 27.89 -12.62 -10.98
CA TYR A 259 28.18 -11.27 -11.47
C TYR A 259 29.67 -11.00 -11.84
N LYS A 260 30.28 -11.93 -12.57
CA LYS A 260 31.74 -12.00 -12.81
C LYS A 260 32.31 -10.75 -13.48
N ASP A 261 31.52 -10.10 -14.33
CA ASP A 261 31.91 -8.90 -15.08
C ASP A 261 31.71 -7.59 -14.28
N MET A 262 31.30 -7.69 -13.01
CA MET A 262 31.18 -6.53 -12.12
C MET A 262 32.58 -5.93 -11.86
N PRO A 263 32.80 -4.63 -12.14
CA PRO A 263 34.04 -3.97 -11.77
C PRO A 263 34.28 -4.09 -10.26
N LYS A 264 35.49 -4.52 -9.85
CA LYS A 264 35.88 -4.72 -8.43
C LYS A 264 35.69 -3.48 -7.54
N THR A 265 35.55 -2.32 -8.17
CA THR A 265 35.32 -1.00 -7.56
C THR A 265 33.85 -0.78 -7.17
N VAL A 266 32.90 -1.39 -7.89
CA VAL A 266 31.46 -1.27 -7.62
C VAL A 266 31.05 -2.20 -6.49
N LYS A 267 30.49 -1.64 -5.41
CA LYS A 267 29.93 -2.41 -4.31
C LYS A 267 28.49 -2.81 -4.65
N TYR A 268 28.19 -4.10 -4.57
CA TYR A 268 26.84 -4.61 -4.79
C TYR A 268 26.33 -5.48 -3.64
N THR A 269 25.02 -5.72 -3.64
CA THR A 269 24.28 -6.57 -2.70
C THR A 269 23.18 -7.32 -3.45
N ILE A 270 22.68 -8.40 -2.87
CA ILE A 270 21.46 -9.08 -3.37
C ILE A 270 20.32 -8.78 -2.38
N THR A 271 19.19 -8.32 -2.91
CA THR A 271 17.95 -8.07 -2.19
C THR A 271 17.11 -9.35 -2.17
N THR A 272 16.82 -9.87 -0.98
CA THR A 272 15.99 -11.07 -0.79
C THR A 272 14.78 -10.72 0.08
N VAL A 273 13.58 -10.77 -0.49
CA VAL A 273 12.35 -10.44 0.26
C VAL A 273 12.06 -11.37 1.43
N GLY A 274 12.62 -12.59 1.42
CA GLY A 274 12.61 -13.51 2.56
C GLY A 274 13.26 -12.95 3.84
N ASP A 275 14.09 -11.90 3.75
CA ASP A 275 14.64 -11.18 4.91
C ASP A 275 13.52 -10.56 5.78
N ALA A 276 12.31 -10.39 5.24
CA ALA A 276 11.10 -10.03 5.98
C ALA A 276 10.76 -11.00 7.14
N HIS A 277 11.26 -12.24 7.10
CA HIS A 277 11.05 -13.25 8.13
C HIS A 277 12.31 -13.49 8.99
N ALA A 278 13.44 -12.86 8.65
CA ALA A 278 14.68 -13.00 9.39
C ALA A 278 14.64 -12.24 10.73
N GLU A 279 15.15 -12.89 11.77
CA GLU A 279 15.46 -12.28 13.08
C GLU A 279 16.96 -12.26 13.36
N ILE A 280 17.74 -13.12 12.71
CA ILE A 280 19.20 -13.21 12.86
C ILE A 280 19.82 -13.33 11.46
N ASP A 281 20.79 -12.47 11.16
CA ASP A 281 21.64 -12.60 9.98
C ASP A 281 22.59 -13.78 10.18
N LYS A 282 22.48 -14.79 9.31
CA LYS A 282 23.20 -16.06 9.47
C LYS A 282 24.72 -15.94 9.29
N ALA A 283 25.20 -14.89 8.62
CA ALA A 283 26.62 -14.70 8.35
C ALA A 283 27.35 -13.99 9.51
N SER A 284 26.67 -13.07 10.19
CA SER A 284 27.22 -12.26 11.28
C SER A 284 26.73 -12.65 12.67
N GLY A 285 25.70 -13.50 12.76
CA GLY A 285 25.06 -13.91 14.02
C GLY A 285 24.28 -12.79 14.73
N LYS A 286 24.13 -11.63 14.09
CA LYS A 286 23.49 -10.44 14.70
C LYS A 286 21.99 -10.44 14.47
N VAL A 287 21.25 -9.94 15.45
CA VAL A 287 19.81 -9.68 15.31
C VAL A 287 19.59 -8.68 14.19
N VAL A 288 18.72 -9.02 13.23
CA VAL A 288 18.29 -8.13 12.15
C VAL A 288 16.82 -7.81 12.28
N GLY A 289 16.48 -6.53 12.11
CA GLY A 289 15.12 -6.02 12.27
C GLY A 289 14.18 -6.35 11.10
N GLY A 290 14.37 -7.47 10.39
CA GLY A 290 13.66 -7.78 9.14
C GLY A 290 12.14 -7.82 9.30
N LYS A 291 11.66 -8.50 10.35
CA LYS A 291 10.23 -8.53 10.70
C LYS A 291 9.67 -7.15 11.07
N GLN A 292 10.43 -6.34 11.82
CA GLN A 292 10.02 -5.00 12.24
C GLN A 292 10.00 -4.03 11.05
N PHE A 293 10.97 -4.16 10.14
CA PHE A 293 11.05 -3.42 8.90
C PHE A 293 9.87 -3.74 7.98
N ALA A 294 9.59 -5.03 7.70
CA ALA A 294 8.45 -5.44 6.89
C ALA A 294 7.13 -4.91 7.46
N ARG A 295 6.94 -5.01 8.78
CA ARG A 295 5.78 -4.46 9.49
C ARG A 295 5.65 -2.95 9.28
N ALA A 296 6.71 -2.18 9.52
CA ALA A 296 6.67 -0.72 9.41
C ALA A 296 6.40 -0.26 7.96
N LEU A 297 6.99 -0.92 6.98
CA LEU A 297 6.83 -0.58 5.57
C LEU A 297 5.44 -0.94 5.04
N TYR A 298 4.84 -2.05 5.50
CA TYR A 298 3.46 -2.37 5.13
C TYR A 298 2.41 -1.46 5.78
N GLU A 299 2.61 -0.98 7.02
CA GLU A 299 1.74 0.07 7.57
C GLU A 299 1.82 1.35 6.72
N LEU A 300 3.04 1.78 6.35
CA LEU A 300 3.24 2.94 5.47
C LEU A 300 2.55 2.76 4.12
N MET A 301 2.63 1.56 3.51
CA MET A 301 1.95 1.26 2.24
C MET A 301 0.43 1.25 2.39
N ALA A 302 -0.10 0.76 3.52
CA ALA A 302 -1.53 0.78 3.81
C ALA A 302 -2.06 2.22 3.99
N ASP A 303 -1.34 3.05 4.75
CA ASP A 303 -1.60 4.50 4.84
C ASP A 303 -1.50 5.16 3.45
N GLY A 304 -0.52 4.77 2.63
CA GLY A 304 -0.38 5.25 1.26
C GLY A 304 -1.51 4.85 0.32
N LEU A 305 -2.11 3.67 0.50
CA LEU A 305 -3.34 3.29 -0.18
C LEU A 305 -4.51 4.15 0.29
N VAL A 306 -4.64 4.44 1.59
CA VAL A 306 -5.68 5.32 2.15
C VAL A 306 -5.56 6.74 1.58
N ASP A 307 -4.37 7.34 1.63
CA ASP A 307 -4.10 8.71 1.19
C ASP A 307 -4.03 8.86 -0.34
N GLY A 308 -3.70 7.78 -1.05
CA GLY A 308 -3.66 7.72 -2.51
C GLY A 308 -2.31 8.09 -3.15
N TRP A 309 -1.24 8.26 -2.36
CA TRP A 309 0.13 8.38 -2.91
C TRP A 309 0.72 7.02 -3.30
N PHE A 310 0.21 5.93 -2.70
CA PHE A 310 0.57 4.56 -3.06
C PHE A 310 -0.61 3.87 -3.76
N SER A 311 -0.30 2.97 -4.69
CA SER A 311 -1.29 2.28 -5.53
C SER A 311 -0.78 0.92 -5.97
N ALA A 312 -1.69 0.04 -6.40
CA ALA A 312 -1.37 -1.24 -7.02
C ALA A 312 -0.50 -1.10 -8.28
N HIS A 313 0.10 -2.21 -8.71
CA HIS A 313 0.65 -2.31 -10.06
C HIS A 313 -0.50 -2.51 -11.08
N PRO A 314 -0.37 -2.11 -12.36
CA PRO A 314 -1.35 -2.47 -13.39
C PRO A 314 -1.56 -3.99 -13.43
N HIS A 315 -2.75 -4.45 -13.82
CA HIS A 315 -3.12 -5.86 -13.71
C HIS A 315 -4.13 -6.33 -14.78
N LYS A 316 -4.24 -7.65 -14.98
CA LYS A 316 -5.11 -8.28 -16.01
C LYS A 316 -5.69 -9.64 -15.59
N VAL A 317 -6.99 -9.77 -15.43
CA VAL A 317 -7.60 -11.02 -14.96
C VAL A 317 -7.35 -12.26 -15.88
N VAL A 318 -7.08 -13.46 -15.32
CA VAL A 318 -6.71 -14.75 -16.01
C VAL A 318 -7.63 -15.91 -15.60
N GLU A 319 -8.79 -16.01 -16.23
CA GLU A 319 -9.87 -16.92 -15.82
C GLU A 319 -9.45 -18.40 -15.67
N GLY A 320 -10.07 -19.10 -14.71
CA GLY A 320 -9.85 -20.54 -14.48
C GLY A 320 -9.44 -20.95 -13.05
N GLY A 321 -9.20 -19.99 -12.14
CA GLY A 321 -8.82 -20.29 -10.75
C GLY A 321 -7.52 -21.09 -10.66
N LEU A 322 -7.41 -22.01 -9.71
CA LEU A 322 -6.20 -22.84 -9.52
C LEU A 322 -5.79 -23.63 -10.78
N SER A 323 -6.74 -23.98 -11.66
CA SER A 323 -6.44 -24.68 -12.93
C SER A 323 -5.68 -23.83 -13.94
N ALA A 324 -5.65 -22.50 -13.79
CA ALA A 324 -4.92 -21.58 -14.65
C ALA A 324 -3.48 -21.30 -14.19
N VAL A 325 -3.03 -21.90 -13.06
CA VAL A 325 -1.66 -21.75 -12.54
C VAL A 325 -0.63 -22.27 -13.55
N GLU A 326 -0.88 -23.42 -14.17
CA GLU A 326 0.07 -24.05 -15.10
C GLU A 326 0.33 -23.21 -16.36
N SER A 327 -0.73 -22.79 -17.05
CA SER A 327 -0.62 -21.97 -18.27
C SER A 327 0.00 -20.61 -17.95
N THR A 328 -0.37 -20.03 -16.80
CA THR A 328 0.22 -18.80 -16.27
C THR A 328 1.73 -18.88 -16.10
N LEU A 329 2.23 -19.87 -15.36
CA LEU A 329 3.67 -19.96 -15.05
C LEU A 329 4.47 -20.20 -16.34
N LYS A 330 3.91 -20.98 -17.27
CA LYS A 330 4.49 -21.20 -18.62
C LYS A 330 4.53 -19.91 -19.45
N ASP A 331 3.48 -19.09 -19.44
CA ASP A 331 3.44 -17.81 -20.17
C ASP A 331 4.38 -16.75 -19.57
N ILE A 332 4.56 -16.75 -18.25
CA ILE A 332 5.53 -15.91 -17.55
C ILE A 332 6.96 -16.32 -17.92
N LYS A 333 7.28 -17.62 -17.83
CA LYS A 333 8.58 -18.17 -18.23
C LYS A 333 8.89 -17.87 -19.71
N ALA A 334 7.88 -17.93 -20.58
CA ALA A 334 7.99 -17.58 -21.99
C ALA A 334 8.01 -16.06 -22.27
N GLY A 335 7.99 -15.20 -21.25
CA GLY A 335 8.10 -13.74 -21.39
C GLY A 335 6.88 -13.07 -22.05
N LYS A 336 5.72 -13.74 -22.16
CA LYS A 336 4.55 -13.22 -22.90
C LYS A 336 3.76 -12.12 -22.16
N VAL A 337 4.12 -11.83 -20.92
CA VAL A 337 3.42 -10.85 -20.08
C VAL A 337 4.25 -9.55 -20.04
N HIS A 338 3.61 -8.39 -20.25
CA HIS A 338 4.30 -7.11 -20.39
C HIS A 338 3.53 -5.97 -19.68
N GLY A 339 4.13 -5.36 -18.65
CA GLY A 339 3.60 -4.15 -17.99
C GLY A 339 2.34 -4.32 -17.13
N TYR A 340 1.94 -5.54 -16.75
CA TYR A 340 0.79 -5.79 -15.86
C TYR A 340 0.91 -7.12 -15.09
N LYS A 341 0.48 -7.16 -13.84
CA LYS A 341 0.43 -8.35 -12.97
C LYS A 341 -0.97 -8.99 -13.07
N GLY A 342 -1.20 -10.04 -13.88
CA GLY A 342 -2.54 -10.62 -14.18
C GLY A 342 -3.30 -11.33 -13.02
N PHE A 343 -4.59 -11.77 -13.10
CA PHE A 343 -5.47 -12.26 -11.97
C PHE A 343 -6.70 -13.16 -12.25
N GLY A 344 -6.76 -14.45 -11.93
CA GLY A 344 -7.91 -15.28 -12.30
C GLY A 344 -9.23 -14.94 -11.64
N ASN A 345 -10.32 -15.15 -12.39
CA ASN A 345 -11.70 -15.09 -11.91
C ASN A 345 -12.40 -16.43 -12.15
N GLN A 346 -13.51 -16.66 -11.45
CA GLN A 346 -14.46 -17.69 -11.77
C GLN A 346 -15.89 -17.11 -11.75
N THR A 347 -16.62 -17.39 -12.83
CA THR A 347 -18.08 -17.27 -12.90
C THR A 347 -18.60 -18.53 -13.59
N ASN A 348 -19.61 -19.16 -12.98
CA ASN A 348 -20.39 -20.32 -13.45
C ASN A 348 -19.71 -21.70 -13.51
N CYS A 349 -20.21 -22.61 -12.67
CA CYS A 349 -20.25 -24.06 -12.93
C CYS A 349 -21.67 -24.58 -12.65
N CYS A 350 -22.43 -24.88 -13.71
CA CYS A 350 -23.59 -25.79 -13.74
C CYS A 350 -24.12 -25.90 -15.18
N THR A 351 -23.78 -26.98 -15.92
CA THR A 351 -24.63 -27.80 -16.82
C THR A 351 -23.79 -28.67 -17.80
N THR A 352 -23.68 -29.96 -17.48
CA THR A 352 -23.71 -31.16 -18.37
C THR A 352 -23.24 -31.11 -19.85
N SER A 353 -22.11 -31.80 -20.14
CA SER A 353 -21.84 -32.90 -21.13
C SER A 353 -22.34 -32.86 -22.62
N PRO A 354 -21.82 -33.71 -23.55
CA PRO A 354 -20.41 -33.86 -24.00
C PRO A 354 -20.20 -34.08 -25.54
N SER A 355 -19.16 -33.48 -26.17
CA SER A 355 -18.64 -33.84 -27.53
C SER A 355 -17.40 -32.99 -27.93
N ILE A 356 -16.44 -33.34 -28.82
CA ILE A 356 -15.91 -34.60 -29.42
C ILE A 356 -14.46 -34.32 -29.96
N LEU A 357 -13.75 -35.35 -30.43
CA LEU A 357 -12.42 -35.39 -31.09
C LEU A 357 -12.04 -34.26 -32.08
N SER A 358 -10.78 -33.79 -32.06
CA SER A 358 -9.69 -34.23 -33.00
C SER A 358 -8.46 -33.28 -33.03
N ALA A 359 -7.33 -33.82 -33.48
CA ALA A 359 -6.07 -33.14 -33.86
C ALA A 359 -5.74 -33.56 -35.34
N PRO A 360 -4.72 -33.06 -36.09
CA PRO A 360 -3.36 -32.71 -35.63
C PRO A 360 -2.58 -31.59 -36.41
N SER A 361 -1.30 -31.39 -36.02
CA SER A 361 -0.13 -30.93 -36.83
C SER A 361 -0.16 -29.52 -37.45
N THR A 362 0.88 -28.66 -37.36
CA THR A 362 2.30 -28.83 -37.76
C THR A 362 3.22 -27.75 -37.14
N ILE A 363 4.54 -27.90 -37.30
CA ILE A 363 5.59 -26.90 -36.96
C ILE A 363 6.28 -26.48 -38.28
N PRO A 364 6.62 -25.19 -38.49
CA PRO A 364 8.04 -24.88 -38.79
C PRO A 364 8.58 -23.58 -38.17
N THR A 365 9.74 -23.72 -37.52
CA THR A 365 10.97 -22.88 -37.54
C THR A 365 10.98 -21.34 -37.48
N SER A 366 11.96 -20.86 -36.69
CA SER A 366 12.70 -19.58 -36.77
C SER A 366 11.92 -18.25 -36.67
N GLY A 367 11.99 -17.65 -35.48
CA GLY A 367 11.72 -16.22 -35.24
C GLY A 367 12.48 -15.77 -33.99
N ALA A 368 13.08 -14.57 -34.01
CA ALA A 368 13.88 -14.07 -32.89
C ALA A 368 13.03 -13.91 -31.63
N ILE A 369 13.54 -14.39 -30.49
CA ILE A 369 12.86 -14.30 -29.19
C ILE A 369 13.00 -12.85 -28.66
N PRO A 370 11.90 -12.10 -28.45
CA PRO A 370 11.98 -10.73 -27.95
C PRO A 370 12.28 -10.68 -26.44
N ALA A 371 12.98 -9.62 -26.02
CA ALA A 371 13.49 -9.45 -24.66
C ALA A 371 12.39 -9.50 -23.56
N ALA A 372 12.58 -10.38 -22.59
CA ALA A 372 11.73 -10.49 -21.41
C ALA A 372 12.19 -9.53 -20.29
N SER A 373 11.45 -8.45 -20.09
CA SER A 373 11.44 -7.73 -18.80
C SER A 373 10.32 -8.29 -17.91
N SER A 374 10.60 -8.48 -16.62
CA SER A 374 9.87 -9.41 -15.74
C SER A 374 8.46 -8.97 -15.32
N VAL A 375 7.46 -9.83 -15.54
CA VAL A 375 6.01 -9.54 -15.34
C VAL A 375 5.26 -10.85 -14.99
N SER A 376 4.07 -10.81 -14.37
CA SER A 376 3.43 -11.99 -13.76
C SER A 376 1.87 -11.98 -13.81
N LEU A 377 1.19 -12.99 -13.27
CA LEU A 377 -0.28 -13.27 -13.34
C LEU A 377 -0.84 -13.65 -11.92
N ILE A 378 -2.09 -14.09 -11.72
CA ILE A 378 -2.74 -14.40 -10.39
C ILE A 378 -3.94 -15.36 -10.61
N PHE A 379 -4.59 -15.88 -9.55
CA PHE A 379 -5.89 -16.61 -9.47
C PHE A 379 -6.84 -16.12 -8.37
N LYS A 380 -8.15 -16.38 -8.53
CA LYS A 380 -9.20 -16.34 -7.49
C LYS A 380 -9.64 -17.74 -7.13
N THR A 381 -9.94 -17.97 -5.86
CA THR A 381 -10.32 -19.30 -5.36
C THR A 381 -11.84 -19.45 -5.24
N GLY A 382 -12.33 -20.67 -5.48
CA GLY A 382 -13.71 -20.96 -5.89
C GLY A 382 -14.70 -21.15 -4.74
N LEU A 383 -14.79 -20.21 -3.79
CA LEU A 383 -15.73 -20.32 -2.66
C LEU A 383 -16.87 -19.30 -2.74
N LYS A 384 -18.11 -19.81 -2.73
CA LYS A 384 -19.35 -19.01 -2.61
C LYS A 384 -19.25 -18.08 -1.41
N THR A 385 -19.60 -16.81 -1.59
CA THR A 385 -19.67 -15.81 -0.52
C THR A 385 -20.83 -16.08 0.42
N TRP A 386 -20.62 -16.97 1.40
CA TRP A 386 -21.51 -17.13 2.55
C TRP A 386 -20.96 -16.29 3.70
N TRP A 387 -21.47 -15.06 3.82
CA TRP A 387 -21.38 -14.29 5.05
C TRP A 387 -22.81 -14.16 5.61
N PRO A 388 -23.17 -14.83 6.71
CA PRO A 388 -24.39 -14.48 7.41
C PRO A 388 -24.23 -13.03 7.87
N LYS A 389 -25.21 -12.15 7.58
CA LYS A 389 -25.26 -10.84 8.25
C LYS A 389 -25.11 -11.10 9.75
N PRO A 390 -24.25 -10.37 10.48
CA PRO A 390 -23.99 -10.69 11.88
C PRO A 390 -25.31 -10.69 12.65
N ASP A 391 -25.69 -11.86 13.17
CA ASP A 391 -26.94 -12.03 13.89
C ASP A 391 -26.96 -11.09 15.10
N SER A 392 -28.06 -10.38 15.26
CA SER A 392 -28.25 -9.36 16.30
C SER A 392 -28.57 -9.98 17.66
N ALA A 393 -27.79 -10.99 18.07
CA ALA A 393 -27.94 -11.78 19.28
C ALA A 393 -26.86 -11.49 20.34
N THR A 394 -26.42 -10.24 20.44
CA THR A 394 -25.88 -9.69 21.69
C THR A 394 -26.65 -8.41 22.02
N GLY A 395 -27.34 -8.42 23.17
CA GLY A 395 -28.29 -7.38 23.56
C GLY A 395 -27.61 -6.08 23.99
N LEU A 396 -27.20 -5.25 23.02
CA LEU A 396 -26.82 -3.86 23.24
C LEU A 396 -27.51 -2.97 22.20
N THR A 397 -28.46 -2.17 22.68
CA THR A 397 -29.35 -1.32 21.86
C THR A 397 -28.60 -0.29 21.02
N ARG A 398 -28.73 -0.38 19.69
CA ARG A 398 -28.31 0.67 18.75
C ARG A 398 -29.52 1.54 18.34
N PRO A 399 -29.47 2.88 18.51
CA PRO A 399 -30.50 3.76 17.95
C PRO A 399 -30.28 4.01 16.44
N GLY A 400 -31.28 3.69 15.63
CA GLY A 400 -31.58 4.41 14.38
C GLY A 400 -30.67 4.18 13.15
N VAL A 401 -30.92 3.09 12.42
CA VAL A 401 -30.70 3.06 10.96
C VAL A 401 -32.06 2.91 10.28
N VAL A 402 -32.54 3.96 9.63
CA VAL A 402 -33.72 3.88 8.76
C VAL A 402 -33.27 3.31 7.42
N ALA A 403 -33.78 2.14 7.07
CA ALA A 403 -33.59 1.57 5.74
C ALA A 403 -34.43 2.36 4.72
N VAL A 404 -33.78 2.96 3.72
CA VAL A 404 -34.48 3.47 2.54
C VAL A 404 -34.53 2.34 1.52
N ALA A 405 -35.69 1.72 1.36
CA ALA A 405 -35.94 0.80 0.26
C ALA A 405 -35.86 1.59 -1.07
N LYS A 406 -35.12 1.06 -2.05
CA LYS A 406 -35.24 1.51 -3.44
C LYS A 406 -36.60 1.05 -3.97
N THR A 407 -37.48 1.98 -4.28
CA THR A 407 -38.64 1.75 -5.15
C THR A 407 -38.27 2.18 -6.56
N ASP A 408 -38.30 1.24 -7.50
CA ASP A 408 -38.07 1.56 -8.91
C ASP A 408 -39.29 2.29 -9.49
N ALA A 409 -39.11 3.55 -9.87
CA ALA A 409 -40.09 4.36 -10.59
C ALA A 409 -39.39 5.17 -11.70
N PRO A 410 -39.85 5.11 -12.96
CA PRO A 410 -39.14 5.72 -14.08
C PRO A 410 -39.26 7.25 -14.07
N VAL A 411 -38.12 7.94 -14.05
CA VAL A 411 -38.05 9.41 -14.16
C VAL A 411 -38.16 9.83 -15.63
N LYS A 412 -39.25 10.53 -15.98
CA LYS A 412 -39.39 11.17 -17.30
C LYS A 412 -38.58 12.48 -17.36
N TYR A 413 -37.80 12.64 -18.42
CA TYR A 413 -37.14 13.90 -18.79
C TYR A 413 -37.85 14.52 -19.98
N LEU A 414 -38.09 15.83 -19.97
CA LEU A 414 -38.57 16.60 -21.12
C LEU A 414 -37.45 17.51 -21.64
N ARG A 415 -37.22 17.49 -22.96
CA ARG A 415 -36.13 18.22 -23.62
C ARG A 415 -36.66 19.53 -24.19
N LYS A 416 -36.19 20.67 -23.66
CA LYS A 416 -36.39 21.98 -24.28
C LYS A 416 -35.12 22.83 -24.10
N ALA A 417 -34.55 23.32 -25.21
CA ALA A 417 -33.42 24.27 -25.26
C ALA A 417 -32.21 23.99 -24.32
N ASN A 418 -31.53 22.85 -24.53
CA ASN A 418 -30.14 22.59 -24.09
C ASN A 418 -29.75 22.76 -22.60
N LYS A 419 -30.66 22.64 -21.64
CA LYS A 419 -30.31 22.35 -20.23
C LYS A 419 -31.24 21.31 -19.61
N LEU A 420 -30.68 20.34 -18.87
CA LEU A 420 -31.47 19.46 -17.99
C LEU A 420 -31.79 20.21 -16.69
N VAL A 421 -33.06 20.21 -16.29
CA VAL A 421 -33.52 20.72 -14.99
C VAL A 421 -34.39 19.67 -14.32
N ARG A 422 -34.14 19.40 -13.04
CA ARG A 422 -34.89 18.45 -12.22
C ARG A 422 -36.11 19.16 -11.61
N VAL A 423 -37.32 18.69 -11.93
CA VAL A 423 -38.55 19.15 -11.27
C VAL A 423 -38.65 18.48 -9.91
N GLY A 424 -38.96 19.25 -8.86
CA GLY A 424 -39.24 18.74 -7.53
C GLY A 424 -40.63 19.19 -7.07
N THR A 425 -41.40 18.26 -6.50
CA THR A 425 -42.70 18.54 -5.87
C THR A 425 -42.57 18.54 -4.36
N VAL A 426 -43.34 19.42 -3.71
CA VAL A 426 -43.36 19.64 -2.27
C VAL A 426 -44.76 19.32 -1.73
N ASN A 427 -44.83 18.65 -0.56
CA ASN A 427 -45.85 18.75 0.50
C ASN A 427 -46.24 17.39 1.12
N ALA A 428 -46.02 17.26 2.43
CA ALA A 428 -46.94 16.61 3.38
C ALA A 428 -46.53 17.02 4.81
N ALA A 429 -47.50 17.22 5.70
CA ALA A 429 -47.30 17.83 7.02
C ALA A 429 -46.95 16.83 8.13
N VAL A 430 -46.37 17.34 9.23
CA VAL A 430 -46.02 16.59 10.45
C VAL A 430 -46.73 17.18 11.67
N LYS A 431 -47.25 16.32 12.55
CA LYS A 431 -47.59 16.64 13.96
C LYS A 431 -47.10 15.51 14.90
N PRO A 432 -46.92 15.78 16.21
CA PRO A 432 -45.63 15.48 16.84
C PRO A 432 -45.61 14.33 17.84
N VAL A 433 -44.42 13.76 18.06
CA VAL A 433 -44.07 12.93 19.22
C VAL A 433 -42.81 13.51 19.88
N ARG A 434 -42.70 13.39 21.22
CA ARG A 434 -41.77 14.13 22.09
C ARG A 434 -40.28 13.83 21.81
N PRO A 435 -39.36 14.80 22.04
CA PRO A 435 -37.93 14.63 21.83
C PRO A 435 -37.22 13.89 22.99
N LEU A 436 -36.28 13.00 22.63
CA LEU A 436 -35.18 12.56 23.49
C LEU A 436 -33.99 13.54 23.37
N PRO A 437 -33.10 13.65 24.39
CA PRO A 437 -32.09 14.70 24.46
C PRO A 437 -30.99 14.56 23.39
N SER A 438 -30.75 15.64 22.65
CA SER A 438 -29.80 15.66 21.53
C SER A 438 -28.34 15.87 21.96
N MET A 439 -27.42 15.04 21.47
CA MET A 439 -26.01 15.47 21.37
C MET A 439 -25.91 16.64 20.37
N HIS A 440 -25.49 17.82 20.83
CA HIS A 440 -25.33 18.98 19.96
C HIS A 440 -24.10 18.84 19.04
N LYS A 441 -24.33 18.72 17.73
CA LYS A 441 -23.32 19.02 16.71
C LYS A 441 -23.10 20.55 16.65
N ILE A 442 -22.19 21.06 17.47
CA ILE A 442 -21.84 22.48 17.46
C ILE A 442 -21.05 22.80 16.18
N ARG A 443 -21.71 23.41 15.19
CA ARG A 443 -21.03 24.23 14.18
C ARG A 443 -20.69 25.57 14.83
N PRO A 444 -19.47 26.11 14.71
CA PRO A 444 -19.17 27.44 15.20
C PRO A 444 -20.03 28.46 14.42
N SER A 445 -20.66 29.38 15.13
CA SER A 445 -21.22 30.59 14.51
C SER A 445 -20.07 31.49 14.06
N ALA A 446 -20.34 32.42 13.14
CA ALA A 446 -19.32 33.24 12.47
C ALA A 446 -18.44 34.13 13.39
N ASN A 447 -18.76 34.21 14.69
CA ASN A 447 -18.09 35.07 15.67
C ASN A 447 -17.32 34.30 16.77
N GLN A 448 -17.14 32.96 16.68
CA GLN A 448 -16.39 32.20 17.69
C GLN A 448 -14.89 32.08 17.37
N SER A 449 -14.04 32.36 18.37
CA SER A 449 -12.59 32.18 18.30
C SER A 449 -12.21 30.69 18.28
N LEU A 450 -11.48 30.28 17.24
CA LEU A 450 -10.88 28.94 17.12
C LEU A 450 -9.47 28.91 17.73
N ILE A 451 -9.15 27.82 18.41
CA ILE A 451 -7.82 27.54 18.98
C ILE A 451 -7.30 26.24 18.35
N ILE A 452 -6.04 26.23 17.90
CA ILE A 452 -5.39 25.03 17.39
C ILE A 452 -4.41 24.52 18.45
N VAL A 453 -4.51 23.23 18.78
CA VAL A 453 -3.60 22.53 19.70
C VAL A 453 -3.15 21.25 19.00
N ASN A 454 -1.84 21.05 18.86
CA ASN A 454 -1.21 19.90 18.20
C ASN A 454 -1.88 19.54 16.84
N GLY A 455 -2.03 20.55 15.97
CA GLY A 455 -2.62 20.40 14.64
C GLY A 455 -4.15 20.20 14.60
N ARG A 456 -4.86 20.23 15.73
CA ARG A 456 -6.31 20.00 15.81
C ARG A 456 -7.05 21.26 16.29
N ALA A 457 -8.20 21.54 15.68
CA ALA A 457 -9.00 22.74 15.96
C ALA A 457 -10.06 22.51 17.05
N TYR A 458 -10.18 23.49 17.94
CA TYR A 458 -11.12 23.51 19.07
C TYR A 458 -11.87 24.83 19.12
N SER A 459 -13.15 24.80 19.49
CA SER A 459 -13.95 25.98 19.83
C SER A 459 -14.06 26.12 21.36
N LYS A 460 -14.15 27.37 21.82
CA LYS A 460 -14.28 27.69 23.25
C LYS A 460 -15.76 27.75 23.65
N SER A 461 -16.12 27.18 24.81
CA SER A 461 -17.47 27.31 25.37
C SER A 461 -17.82 28.78 25.65
N ALA A 462 -19.11 29.12 25.68
CA ALA A 462 -19.57 30.48 26.01
C ALA A 462 -19.12 30.95 27.41
N SER A 463 -18.97 30.01 28.36
CA SER A 463 -18.43 30.24 29.71
C SER A 463 -16.90 30.41 29.74
N GLY A 464 -16.20 30.12 28.64
CA GLY A 464 -14.75 30.23 28.53
C GLY A 464 -13.93 29.15 29.26
N THR A 465 -14.56 28.22 29.96
CA THR A 465 -13.90 27.21 30.82
C THR A 465 -13.67 25.84 30.17
N GLN A 466 -14.28 25.55 29.01
CA GLN A 466 -14.10 24.27 28.30
C GLN A 466 -13.79 24.48 26.81
N LEU A 467 -13.07 23.50 26.24
CA LEU A 467 -12.74 23.43 24.81
C LEU A 467 -13.43 22.21 24.19
N HIS A 468 -14.12 22.41 23.07
CA HIS A 468 -14.78 21.35 22.32
C HIS A 468 -14.03 21.10 21.01
N LYS A 469 -13.70 19.83 20.72
CA LYS A 469 -13.02 19.45 19.47
C LYS A 469 -13.96 19.66 18.28
N VAL A 470 -13.54 20.43 17.28
CA VAL A 470 -14.35 20.68 16.09
C VAL A 470 -14.13 19.55 15.09
N ALA A 471 -15.21 19.02 14.52
CA ALA A 471 -15.14 18.05 13.43
C ALA A 471 -14.84 18.78 12.11
N THR A 472 -13.69 18.50 11.51
CA THR A 472 -13.34 18.97 10.16
C THR A 472 -14.17 18.24 9.11
N PRO A 473 -14.91 18.96 8.22
CA PRO A 473 -15.52 18.35 7.05
C PRO A 473 -14.50 18.17 5.93
N VAL A 474 -14.61 17.07 5.20
CA VAL A 474 -13.88 16.82 3.95
C VAL A 474 -14.61 17.52 2.78
N ALA A 475 -13.81 17.92 1.78
CA ALA A 475 -14.19 18.44 0.45
C ALA A 475 -14.72 19.89 0.35
N ASN A 476 -14.21 20.55 -0.70
CA ASN A 476 -14.48 21.92 -1.19
C ASN A 476 -14.07 23.08 -0.28
N ARG A 477 -13.45 24.11 -0.92
CA ARG A 477 -12.92 25.33 -0.30
C ARG A 477 -13.88 25.92 0.75
N PRO A 478 -13.54 25.90 2.05
CA PRO A 478 -14.13 26.83 3.00
C PRO A 478 -13.63 28.23 2.64
N ALA A 479 -14.52 29.23 2.68
CA ALA A 479 -14.11 30.62 2.57
C ALA A 479 -13.05 30.92 3.65
N THR A 480 -11.93 31.54 3.26
CA THR A 480 -10.91 32.00 4.20
C THR A 480 -11.56 32.88 5.26
N PRO A 481 -11.50 32.53 6.56
CA PRO A 481 -12.05 33.37 7.61
C PRO A 481 -11.39 34.74 7.56
N ARG A 482 -12.16 35.79 7.23
CA ARG A 482 -11.65 37.16 7.26
C ARG A 482 -11.21 37.47 8.69
N THR A 483 -9.91 37.74 8.86
CA THR A 483 -9.22 38.07 10.12
C THR A 483 -9.03 36.93 11.14
N VAL A 484 -8.12 36.01 10.84
CA VAL A 484 -7.32 35.35 11.89
C VAL A 484 -6.49 36.43 12.61
N LYS A 485 -6.74 36.67 13.89
CA LYS A 485 -6.07 37.74 14.67
C LYS A 485 -4.79 37.30 15.38
N ALA A 486 -4.70 36.03 15.77
CA ALA A 486 -3.52 35.42 16.36
C ALA A 486 -3.46 33.90 16.06
N ILE A 487 -2.27 33.31 16.08
CA ILE A 487 -2.03 31.86 15.96
C ILE A 487 -0.95 31.48 17.00
N SER A 488 -1.11 30.35 17.68
CA SER A 488 -0.05 29.77 18.52
C SER A 488 0.53 28.53 17.85
N ILE A 489 1.86 28.46 17.75
CA ILE A 489 2.60 27.32 17.18
C ILE A 489 3.66 26.92 18.20
N ASN A 490 3.63 25.66 18.64
CA ASN A 490 4.59 25.09 19.62
C ASN A 490 4.80 25.96 20.88
N GLY A 491 3.73 26.60 21.37
CA GLY A 491 3.76 27.47 22.56
C GLY A 491 4.14 28.93 22.31
N VAL A 492 4.43 29.32 21.06
CA VAL A 492 4.75 30.71 20.68
C VAL A 492 3.54 31.37 20.03
N GLU A 493 3.05 32.47 20.60
CA GLU A 493 1.98 33.28 19.98
C GLU A 493 2.52 34.21 18.89
N PHE A 494 1.80 34.27 17.77
CA PHE A 494 2.02 35.18 16.65
C PHE A 494 0.75 36.01 16.42
N VAL A 495 0.92 37.33 16.29
CA VAL A 495 -0.17 38.30 16.05
C VAL A 495 0.03 39.02 14.72
N ARG A 496 -1.04 39.59 14.15
CA ARG A 496 -0.93 40.34 12.89
C ARG A 496 -0.19 41.66 13.12
N GLY A 497 0.88 41.91 12.37
CA GLY A 497 1.63 43.18 12.43
C GLY A 497 0.80 44.36 11.92
N SER A 498 1.21 45.59 12.25
CA SER A 498 0.48 46.83 11.97
C SER A 498 0.07 47.04 10.51
N SER A 499 0.84 46.53 9.54
CA SER A 499 0.53 46.59 8.11
C SER A 499 -0.46 45.52 7.61
N GLY A 500 -0.92 44.61 8.48
CA GLY A 500 -1.88 43.55 8.17
C GLY A 500 -1.39 42.43 7.23
N LYS A 501 -0.20 42.55 6.63
CA LYS A 501 0.31 41.61 5.62
C LYS A 501 1.20 40.48 6.16
N LYS A 502 1.70 40.57 7.40
CA LYS A 502 2.55 39.55 8.05
C LYS A 502 2.11 39.26 9.48
N LEU A 503 2.42 38.05 9.97
CA LEU A 503 2.34 37.68 11.39
C LEU A 503 3.70 37.92 12.05
N VAL A 504 3.71 38.43 13.28
CA VAL A 504 4.90 38.72 14.09
C VAL A 504 4.79 38.04 15.45
N ARG A 505 5.92 37.59 16.01
CA ARG A 505 5.97 36.95 17.33
C ARG A 505 5.54 37.96 18.39
N LYS A 506 4.63 37.55 19.27
CA LYS A 506 4.18 38.34 20.41
C LYS A 506 5.19 38.19 21.56
N THR A 507 5.81 39.29 21.95
CA THR A 507 6.59 39.42 23.19
C THR A 507 5.74 40.13 24.24
N ASP A 508 5.95 39.82 25.52
CA ASP A 508 4.93 40.03 26.56
C ASP A 508 4.76 41.50 27.01
N GLY A 509 3.50 41.92 27.10
CA GLY A 509 3.01 43.24 27.50
C GLY A 509 1.79 43.65 26.66
N THR A 510 0.62 44.03 27.19
CA THR A 510 0.20 44.23 28.60
C THR A 510 -1.31 43.85 28.75
N PRO A 511 -2.14 44.32 29.72
CA PRO A 511 -2.92 43.43 30.60
C PRO A 511 -4.43 43.34 30.28
N GLY A 512 -5.16 42.41 30.93
CA GLY A 512 -6.63 42.54 31.03
C GLY A 512 -7.43 41.33 31.50
N SER A 513 -7.18 40.12 30.98
CA SER A 513 -8.01 38.95 31.34
C SER A 513 -7.40 38.14 32.49
N LYS A 514 -8.16 37.96 33.58
CA LYS A 514 -7.79 37.05 34.68
C LYS A 514 -7.88 35.60 34.19
N THR A 515 -6.75 35.03 33.78
CA THR A 515 -6.64 33.62 33.39
C THR A 515 -6.95 32.71 34.58
N PRO A 516 -7.75 31.64 34.44
CA PRO A 516 -8.08 30.76 35.55
C PRO A 516 -6.84 30.14 36.21
N LYS A 517 -6.88 30.01 37.55
CA LYS A 517 -5.75 29.49 38.37
C LYS A 517 -5.49 28.00 38.15
N SER A 518 -6.50 27.24 37.72
CA SER A 518 -6.43 25.82 37.40
C SER A 518 -7.26 25.50 36.16
N LEU A 519 -6.91 24.41 35.48
CA LEU A 519 -7.55 23.92 34.26
C LEU A 519 -7.61 22.38 34.30
N VAL A 520 -8.72 21.79 33.85
CA VAL A 520 -8.85 20.33 33.70
C VAL A 520 -8.97 19.99 32.22
N LEU A 521 -8.12 19.08 31.74
CA LEU A 521 -8.12 18.57 30.37
C LEU A 521 -7.99 17.04 30.42
N ASN A 522 -8.89 16.32 29.77
CA ASN A 522 -8.85 14.84 29.66
C ASN A 522 -8.61 14.09 30.98
N GLY A 523 -9.28 14.51 32.08
CA GLY A 523 -9.11 13.90 33.41
C GLY A 523 -7.82 14.31 34.15
N GLN A 524 -7.02 15.21 33.59
CA GLN A 524 -5.80 15.72 34.22
C GLN A 524 -5.99 17.18 34.66
N SER A 525 -5.62 17.47 35.90
CA SER A 525 -5.72 18.79 36.53
C SER A 525 -4.36 19.49 36.52
N TYR A 526 -4.35 20.72 36.03
CA TYR A 526 -3.18 21.58 35.93
C TYR A 526 -3.39 22.85 36.77
N THR A 527 -2.35 23.29 37.47
CA THR A 527 -2.35 24.52 38.29
C THR A 527 -1.28 25.48 37.80
N ARG A 528 -1.56 26.79 37.87
CA ARG A 528 -0.59 27.83 37.48
C ARG A 528 0.52 27.97 38.52
N ALA A 529 1.77 27.76 38.10
CA ALA A 529 2.96 28.06 38.90
C ALA A 529 3.22 29.58 38.97
N LYS A 530 4.08 30.02 39.91
CA LYS A 530 4.46 31.44 40.06
C LYS A 530 5.07 32.05 38.77
N SER A 531 5.68 31.23 37.91
CA SER A 531 6.21 31.60 36.59
C SER A 531 5.15 31.82 35.50
N GLY A 532 3.86 31.61 35.80
CA GLY A 532 2.76 31.73 34.84
C GLY A 532 2.48 30.46 34.01
N ASN A 533 3.36 29.47 34.04
CA ASN A 533 3.17 28.18 33.37
C ASN A 533 2.09 27.34 34.07
N LEU A 534 1.32 26.56 33.28
CA LEU A 534 0.44 25.51 33.82
C LEU A 534 1.26 24.23 34.04
N VAL A 535 1.28 23.75 35.29
CA VAL A 535 1.98 22.53 35.70
C VAL A 535 0.94 21.46 35.99
N LEU A 536 1.17 20.22 35.54
CA LEU A 536 0.33 19.07 35.89
C LEU A 536 0.43 18.82 37.39
N THR A 537 -0.68 18.96 38.11
CA THR A 537 -0.72 18.83 39.57
C THR A 537 -1.48 17.61 40.05
N ARG A 538 -2.39 17.04 39.25
CA ARG A 538 -3.06 15.77 39.60
C ARG A 538 -3.56 15.05 38.35
N ILE A 539 -3.25 13.75 38.26
CA ILE A 539 -3.97 12.84 37.36
C ILE A 539 -5.17 12.31 38.15
N LEU A 540 -6.39 12.61 37.71
CA LEU A 540 -7.58 12.03 38.32
C LEU A 540 -7.78 10.63 37.73
N ARG A 541 -7.28 9.59 38.42
CA ARG A 541 -7.70 8.22 38.12
C ARG A 541 -9.18 8.08 38.47
N THR A 542 -10.02 7.85 37.47
CA THR A 542 -11.31 7.22 37.67
C THR A 542 -11.07 5.76 38.11
N PRO A 543 -11.67 5.28 39.20
CA PRO A 543 -11.74 3.85 39.45
C PRO A 543 -12.65 3.20 38.39
N HIS A 544 -12.32 1.95 38.04
CA HIS A 544 -12.91 1.10 37.00
C HIS A 544 -12.41 1.30 35.55
N ASN A 545 -11.79 0.20 35.08
CA ASN A 545 -11.43 -0.20 33.72
C ASN A 545 -10.38 0.66 32.97
#